data_AF-A0A6A5W5X3-F1
#
_entry.id   AF-A0A6A5W5X3-F1
#
_cell.length_a   1.000
_cell.length_b   1.000
_cell.length_c   1.000
_cell.angle_alpha   90.00
_cell.angle_beta   90.00
_cell.angle_gamma   90.00
#
_symmetry.space_group_name_H-M   'P 1'
#
loop_
_entity.id
_entity.type
_entity.pdbx_description
1 polymer ?
#
loop_
_entity_poly.entity_id
_entity_poly.type
_entity_poly.pdbx_seq_one_letter_code
_entity_poly.pdbx_strand_id
1 'polypeptide(L)'
;PGDDKVGILKLLSGCQPASFGIKNEELLDASYRKATKMNRTALFADFCPHEAGIVDTIARLLMPNAGDKIATKGVKAELYKLNIYAAPSGFFKAHVDTPLSGNQFGFLIASILVHHIGGQFIVCHAGDSVTFEWGTKGKDQKPGSSIHCAAFYSDCEHGILEVTEGHRITLTCNLYYTPGVGDLAGNSPAMEIKTLSLYKQIQAFLKDSHLLSFGMYFLTNATWIR
;
A
#
# COMPACT_ATOMS: atom_id res chain seq x y z
N PRO A 1 -0.58 -10.57 24.67
CA PRO A 1 -0.47 -9.09 24.74
C PRO A 1 0.97 -8.52 24.67
N GLY A 2 2.02 -9.33 24.85
CA GLY A 2 3.43 -8.88 24.82
C GLY A 2 4.09 -8.87 23.43
N ASP A 3 3.81 -9.87 22.59
CA ASP A 3 4.50 -10.06 21.30
C ASP A 3 4.18 -8.98 20.26
N ASP A 4 2.92 -8.52 20.19
CA ASP A 4 2.51 -7.47 19.25
C ASP A 4 3.24 -6.15 19.50
N LYS A 5 3.50 -5.82 20.78
CA LYS A 5 4.21 -4.58 21.14
C LYS A 5 5.67 -4.61 20.68
N VAL A 6 6.36 -5.74 20.84
CA VAL A 6 7.76 -5.88 20.38
C VAL A 6 7.83 -5.83 18.86
N GLY A 7 6.89 -6.47 18.16
CA GLY A 7 6.80 -6.42 16.70
C GLY A 7 6.57 -5.00 16.17
N ILE A 8 5.63 -4.25 16.76
CA ILE A 8 5.32 -2.88 16.35
C ILE A 8 6.51 -1.94 16.60
N LEU A 9 7.22 -2.07 17.73
CA LEU A 9 8.41 -1.24 18.00
C LEU A 9 9.54 -1.48 16.99
N LYS A 10 9.76 -2.75 16.59
CA LYS A 10 10.71 -3.07 15.52
C LYS A 10 10.27 -2.45 14.19
N LEU A 11 9.00 -2.52 13.84
CA LEU A 11 8.46 -1.89 12.63
C LEU A 11 8.66 -0.36 12.68
N LEU A 12 8.37 0.28 13.81
CA LEU A 12 8.56 1.71 14.01
C LEU A 12 10.03 2.14 13.86
N SER A 13 11.00 1.31 14.27
CA SER A 13 12.43 1.62 14.09
C SER A 13 12.87 1.72 12.63
N GLY A 14 12.14 1.10 11.70
CA GLY A 14 12.35 1.24 10.26
C GLY A 14 11.56 2.39 9.62
N CYS A 15 10.77 3.13 10.41
CA CYS A 15 9.95 4.23 9.91
C CYS A 15 10.61 5.59 10.17
N GLN A 16 10.22 6.58 9.36
CA GLN A 16 10.62 7.98 9.50
C GLN A 16 9.38 8.86 9.74
N PRO A 17 9.53 10.06 10.30
CA PRO A 17 8.42 11.02 10.38
C PRO A 17 7.76 11.23 9.01
N ALA A 18 6.42 11.25 9.00
CA ALA A 18 5.68 11.40 7.76
C ALA A 18 5.52 12.89 7.41
N SER A 19 6.22 13.34 6.36
CA SER A 19 5.99 14.64 5.73
C SER A 19 4.65 14.70 4.98
N PHE A 20 4.22 15.90 4.62
CA PHE A 20 3.12 16.17 3.70
C PHE A 20 3.54 17.28 2.71
N GLY A 21 2.88 17.32 1.55
CA GLY A 21 3.22 18.27 0.49
C GLY A 21 2.42 19.56 0.60
N ILE A 22 3.09 20.71 0.48
CA ILE A 22 2.46 22.01 0.17
C ILE A 22 3.25 22.64 -0.98
N LYS A 23 2.59 22.98 -2.09
CA LYS A 23 3.20 23.72 -3.22
C LYS A 23 4.57 23.16 -3.67
N ASN A 24 4.67 21.83 -3.80
CA ASN A 24 5.90 21.08 -4.16
C ASN A 24 7.02 21.04 -3.12
N GLU A 25 6.78 21.47 -1.89
CA GLU A 25 7.70 21.29 -0.76
C GLU A 25 7.19 20.21 0.18
N GLU A 26 8.09 19.34 0.66
CA GLU A 26 7.78 18.42 1.75
C GLU A 26 7.98 19.12 3.09
N LEU A 27 6.91 19.20 3.89
CA LEU A 27 6.92 19.81 5.21
C LEU A 27 6.71 18.77 6.31
N LEU A 28 7.39 19.01 7.44
CA LEU A 28 7.22 18.26 8.68
C LEU A 28 6.59 19.18 9.72
N ASP A 29 5.29 19.01 9.95
CA ASP A 29 4.54 19.72 10.99
C ASP A 29 3.62 18.73 11.71
N ALA A 30 3.97 18.43 12.96
CA ALA A 30 3.23 17.51 13.81
C ALA A 30 1.84 18.04 14.23
N SER A 31 1.57 19.34 14.06
CA SER A 31 0.24 19.94 14.25
C SER A 31 -0.69 19.72 13.05
N TYR A 32 -0.14 19.32 11.90
CA TYR A 32 -0.90 19.01 10.69
C TYR A 32 -0.96 17.51 10.40
N ARG A 33 0.16 16.81 10.59
CA ARG A 33 0.28 15.37 10.42
C ARG A 33 1.19 14.78 11.49
N LYS A 34 0.62 13.97 12.37
CA LYS A 34 1.38 13.23 13.38
C LYS A 34 1.35 11.74 13.07
N ALA A 35 2.32 11.31 12.26
CA ALA A 35 2.45 9.94 11.79
C ALA A 35 3.91 9.60 11.46
N THR A 36 4.18 8.31 11.35
CA THR A 36 5.42 7.81 10.73
C THR A 36 5.09 7.06 9.43
N LYS A 37 6.05 7.04 8.52
CA LYS A 37 5.94 6.37 7.22
C LYS A 37 7.15 5.48 6.96
N MET A 38 6.93 4.42 6.18
CA MET A 38 7.98 3.64 5.54
C MET A 38 7.73 3.65 4.02
N ASN A 39 8.74 4.06 3.26
CA ASN A 39 8.66 4.15 1.81
C ASN A 39 8.76 2.76 1.17
N ARG A 40 8.21 2.61 -0.05
CA ARG A 40 8.24 1.35 -0.81
C ARG A 40 9.61 0.66 -0.86
N THR A 41 10.70 1.41 -0.96
CA THR A 41 12.07 0.85 -1.05
C THR A 41 12.51 0.06 0.18
N ALA A 42 11.95 0.38 1.35
CA ALA A 42 12.20 -0.33 2.61
C ALA A 42 11.05 -1.28 2.98
N LEU A 43 9.98 -1.31 2.19
CA LEU A 43 8.75 -2.03 2.48
C LEU A 43 8.60 -3.26 1.59
N PHE A 44 8.87 -4.42 2.18
CA PHE A 44 8.42 -5.70 1.65
C PHE A 44 7.11 -6.09 2.35
N ALA A 45 6.05 -6.25 1.57
CA ALA A 45 4.76 -6.70 2.06
C ALA A 45 4.23 -7.74 1.09
N ASP A 46 3.87 -8.91 1.61
CA ASP A 46 3.19 -9.96 0.86
C ASP A 46 1.69 -9.62 0.76
N PHE A 47 1.42 -8.48 0.14
CA PHE A 47 0.08 -7.96 -0.08
C PHE A 47 -0.09 -7.72 -1.58
N CYS A 48 -0.90 -8.57 -2.22
CA CYS A 48 -1.24 -8.47 -3.62
C CYS A 48 -2.74 -8.11 -3.77
N PRO A 49 -3.08 -6.83 -4.00
CA PRO A 49 -4.46 -6.40 -4.24
C PRO A 49 -5.13 -7.10 -5.43
N HIS A 50 -4.34 -7.60 -6.39
CA HIS A 50 -4.84 -8.30 -7.57
C HIS A 50 -5.32 -9.71 -7.19
N GLU A 51 -4.51 -10.49 -6.48
CA GLU A 51 -4.89 -11.83 -6.00
C GLU A 51 -6.07 -11.79 -5.02
N ALA A 52 -6.18 -10.71 -4.24
CA ALA A 52 -7.30 -10.48 -3.34
C ALA A 52 -8.61 -10.07 -4.08
N GLY A 53 -8.61 -9.92 -5.41
CA GLY A 53 -9.76 -9.47 -6.21
C GLY A 53 -10.17 -8.00 -5.97
N ILE A 54 -9.38 -7.24 -5.22
CA ILE A 54 -9.65 -5.84 -4.88
C ILE A 54 -9.55 -4.99 -6.15
N VAL A 55 -8.53 -5.21 -6.97
CA VAL A 55 -8.30 -4.43 -8.20
C VAL A 55 -9.42 -4.65 -9.22
N ASP A 56 -9.91 -5.89 -9.38
CA ASP A 56 -11.02 -6.18 -10.27
C ASP A 56 -12.32 -5.51 -9.81
N THR A 57 -12.55 -5.48 -8.50
CA THR A 57 -13.68 -4.79 -7.89
C THR A 57 -13.60 -3.28 -8.12
N ILE A 58 -12.40 -2.69 -7.92
CA ILE A 58 -12.14 -1.28 -8.19
C ILE A 58 -12.39 -0.96 -9.67
N ALA A 59 -11.86 -1.78 -10.58
CA ALA A 59 -12.02 -1.59 -12.01
C ALA A 59 -13.51 -1.57 -12.40
N ARG A 60 -14.31 -2.47 -11.82
CA ARG A 60 -15.75 -2.53 -12.09
C ARG A 60 -16.53 -1.35 -11.52
N LEU A 61 -16.22 -0.93 -10.30
CA LEU A 61 -16.99 0.09 -9.57
C LEU A 61 -16.59 1.52 -9.92
N LEU A 62 -15.29 1.78 -10.07
CA LEU A 62 -14.75 3.13 -10.32
C LEU A 62 -14.48 3.41 -11.80
N MET A 63 -14.69 2.43 -12.70
CA MET A 63 -14.60 2.63 -14.16
C MET A 63 -15.80 2.05 -14.94
N PRO A 64 -17.06 2.37 -14.57
CA PRO A 64 -18.23 1.75 -15.20
C PRO A 64 -18.40 2.13 -16.68
N ASN A 65 -17.84 3.27 -17.13
CA ASN A 65 -18.04 3.83 -18.48
C ASN A 65 -16.74 4.41 -19.08
N ALA A 66 -15.66 3.64 -19.15
CA ALA A 66 -14.61 3.96 -20.11
C ALA A 66 -15.16 3.69 -21.53
N GLY A 67 -15.95 4.64 -22.06
CA GLY A 67 -16.74 4.46 -23.28
C GLY A 67 -15.93 3.98 -24.48
N ASP A 68 -16.64 3.50 -25.51
CA ASP A 68 -16.19 2.81 -26.74
C ASP A 68 -15.00 3.43 -27.52
N LYS A 69 -14.46 4.56 -27.07
CA LYS A 69 -13.32 5.26 -27.67
C LYS A 69 -11.98 5.05 -26.96
N ILE A 70 -11.93 4.30 -25.84
CA ILE A 70 -10.66 4.06 -25.16
C ILE A 70 -10.42 2.57 -24.99
N ALA A 71 -9.43 2.06 -25.73
CA ALA A 71 -8.91 0.70 -25.60
C ALA A 71 -8.82 0.29 -24.13
N THR A 72 -9.61 -0.73 -23.76
CA THR A 72 -9.54 -1.55 -22.54
C THR A 72 -8.67 -0.96 -21.42
N LYS A 73 -9.17 0.04 -20.67
CA LYS A 73 -8.42 0.57 -19.52
C LYS A 73 -8.36 -0.48 -18.41
N GLY A 74 -7.18 -1.00 -18.10
CA GLY A 74 -6.95 -1.77 -16.89
C GLY A 74 -6.66 -0.86 -15.70
N VAL A 75 -6.64 -1.47 -14.52
CA VAL A 75 -6.19 -0.83 -13.28
C VAL A 75 -4.92 -1.53 -12.83
N LYS A 76 -3.90 -0.73 -12.49
CA LYS A 76 -2.72 -1.19 -11.76
C LYS A 76 -2.73 -0.59 -10.37
N ALA A 77 -2.63 -1.45 -9.35
CA ALA A 77 -2.33 -1.04 -7.98
C ALA A 77 -0.83 -1.19 -7.70
N GLU A 78 -0.18 -0.12 -7.27
CA GLU A 78 1.24 -0.10 -6.94
C GLU A 78 1.46 0.29 -5.49
N LEU A 79 2.08 -0.58 -4.69
CA LEU A 79 2.38 -0.27 -3.30
C LEU A 79 3.33 0.91 -3.21
N TYR A 80 2.92 1.94 -2.46
CA TYR A 80 3.62 3.22 -2.36
C TYR A 80 4.28 3.41 -0.99
N LYS A 81 3.51 3.27 0.10
CA LYS A 81 4.00 3.51 1.46
C LYS A 81 3.20 2.74 2.50
N LEU A 82 3.82 2.53 3.66
CA LEU A 82 3.16 2.15 4.89
C LEU A 82 3.08 3.39 5.80
N ASN A 83 1.95 3.60 6.45
CA ASN A 83 1.77 4.67 7.44
C ASN A 83 1.38 4.09 8.80
N ILE A 84 1.96 4.64 9.87
CA ILE A 84 1.61 4.32 11.25
C ILE A 84 1.18 5.59 11.97
N TYR A 85 -0.02 5.54 12.55
CA TYR A 85 -0.56 6.57 13.43
C TYR A 85 -0.63 5.97 14.83
N ALA A 86 0.21 6.47 15.73
CA ALA A 86 0.36 5.94 17.08
C ALA A 86 -0.41 6.79 18.10
N ALA A 87 -1.01 6.12 19.07
CA ALA A 87 -1.53 6.76 20.28
C ALA A 87 -0.42 7.55 21.03
N PRO A 88 -0.79 8.56 21.84
CA PRO A 88 -2.15 8.95 22.18
C PRO A 88 -2.79 9.95 21.21
N SER A 89 -2.07 10.39 20.18
CA SER A 89 -2.51 11.55 19.39
C SER A 89 -2.10 11.49 17.92
N GLY A 90 -1.99 10.32 17.32
CA GLY A 90 -1.62 10.19 15.90
C GLY A 90 -2.79 10.59 15.01
N PHE A 91 -2.58 11.44 14.01
CA PHE A 91 -3.65 11.92 13.11
C PHE A 91 -3.08 12.44 11.78
N PHE A 92 -3.98 12.76 10.85
CA PHE A 92 -3.68 13.55 9.66
C PHE A 92 -4.90 14.43 9.32
N LYS A 93 -4.72 15.75 9.30
CA LYS A 93 -5.80 16.67 8.89
C LYS A 93 -6.34 16.36 7.49
N ALA A 94 -7.55 16.83 7.23
CA ALA A 94 -8.16 16.77 5.91
C ALA A 94 -7.24 17.43 4.86
N HIS A 95 -6.98 16.71 3.77
CA HIS A 95 -6.11 17.14 2.68
C HIS A 95 -6.50 16.44 1.37
N VAL A 96 -6.03 17.00 0.25
CA VAL A 96 -6.05 16.35 -1.06
C VAL A 96 -4.60 16.06 -1.42
N ASP A 97 -4.29 14.79 -1.73
CA ASP A 97 -2.94 14.39 -2.13
C ASP A 97 -2.67 14.81 -3.58
N THR A 98 -1.45 15.25 -3.87
CA THR A 98 -1.02 15.53 -5.25
C THR A 98 -0.71 14.21 -5.97
N PRO A 99 -1.35 13.93 -7.13
CA PRO A 99 -1.02 12.76 -7.93
C PRO A 99 0.45 12.76 -8.37
N LEU A 100 1.10 11.59 -8.36
CA LEU A 100 2.49 11.44 -8.77
C LEU A 100 2.68 11.47 -10.30
N SER A 101 1.61 11.21 -11.05
CA SER A 101 1.64 11.18 -12.51
C SER A 101 0.26 11.43 -13.10
N GLY A 102 0.20 11.81 -14.38
CA GLY A 102 -1.06 12.09 -15.07
C GLY A 102 -1.97 10.88 -15.31
N ASN A 103 -1.46 9.65 -15.12
CA ASN A 103 -2.26 8.43 -15.21
C ASN A 103 -2.71 7.88 -13.85
N GLN A 104 -2.27 8.48 -12.74
CA GLN A 104 -2.78 8.15 -11.41
C GLN A 104 -4.18 8.73 -11.25
N PHE A 105 -5.14 7.88 -10.91
CA PHE A 105 -6.54 8.31 -10.74
C PHE A 105 -7.03 8.21 -9.30
N GLY A 106 -6.29 7.52 -8.43
CA GLY A 106 -6.74 7.30 -7.08
C GLY A 106 -5.75 6.59 -6.18
N PHE A 107 -6.27 6.22 -5.03
CA PHE A 107 -5.54 5.54 -3.97
C PHE A 107 -6.36 4.36 -3.44
N LEU A 108 -5.66 3.30 -3.04
CA LEU A 108 -6.19 2.20 -2.26
C LEU A 108 -5.49 2.20 -0.90
N ILE A 109 -6.26 2.29 0.17
CA ILE A 109 -5.78 2.18 1.55
C ILE A 109 -6.26 0.85 2.12
N ALA A 110 -5.33 0.01 2.56
CA ALA A 110 -5.62 -1.26 3.21
C ALA A 110 -5.12 -1.23 4.67
N SER A 111 -5.97 -1.61 5.61
CA SER A 111 -5.66 -1.66 7.05
C SER A 111 -5.03 -2.99 7.42
N ILE A 112 -3.92 -2.93 8.16
CA ILE A 112 -3.39 -4.09 8.86
C ILE A 112 -4.14 -4.17 10.20
N LEU A 113 -4.79 -5.30 10.46
CA LEU A 113 -5.69 -5.50 11.61
C LEU A 113 -4.92 -5.67 12.91
N VAL A 114 -4.32 -4.58 13.38
CA VAL A 114 -3.72 -4.44 14.70
C VAL A 114 -4.62 -3.60 15.60
N HIS A 115 -4.54 -3.81 16.91
CA HIS A 115 -5.40 -3.11 17.87
C HIS A 115 -5.17 -1.58 17.85
N HIS A 116 -6.25 -0.83 17.65
CA HIS A 116 -6.30 0.61 17.86
C HIS A 116 -7.72 1.10 18.19
N ILE A 117 -7.81 2.24 18.90
CA ILE A 117 -9.04 3.01 19.14
C ILE A 117 -8.88 4.41 18.57
N GLY A 118 -9.96 4.95 17.98
CA GLY A 118 -9.91 6.16 17.17
C GLY A 118 -9.29 5.90 15.80
N GLY A 119 -8.79 6.94 15.15
CA GLY A 119 -8.15 6.81 13.84
C GLY A 119 -9.12 6.56 12.69
N GLN A 120 -10.38 6.99 12.80
CA GLN A 120 -11.35 6.90 11.71
C GLN A 120 -10.79 7.56 10.45
N PHE A 121 -10.94 6.87 9.33
CA PHE A 121 -10.51 7.38 8.03
C PHE A 121 -11.72 7.99 7.33
N ILE A 122 -11.62 9.26 6.95
CA ILE A 122 -12.71 10.01 6.34
C ILE A 122 -12.32 10.35 4.92
N VAL A 123 -13.22 10.09 3.98
CA VAL A 123 -13.09 10.49 2.57
C VAL A 123 -14.30 11.33 2.19
N CYS A 124 -14.05 12.48 1.60
CA CYS A 124 -15.05 13.45 1.17
C CYS A 124 -14.93 13.67 -0.34
N HIS A 125 -16.06 13.61 -1.05
CA HIS A 125 -16.14 13.90 -2.47
C HIS A 125 -17.44 14.65 -2.77
N ALA A 126 -17.34 15.80 -3.45
CA ALA A 126 -18.48 16.64 -3.84
C ALA A 126 -19.46 17.00 -2.69
N GLY A 127 -18.97 17.10 -1.46
CA GLY A 127 -19.78 17.42 -0.27
C GLY A 127 -20.33 16.20 0.48
N ASP A 128 -20.22 15.00 -0.09
CA ASP A 128 -20.58 13.75 0.58
C ASP A 128 -19.36 13.15 1.28
N SER A 129 -19.54 12.67 2.52
CA SER A 129 -18.47 12.09 3.33
C SER A 129 -18.77 10.64 3.71
N VAL A 130 -17.76 9.79 3.61
CA VAL A 130 -17.78 8.40 4.09
C VAL A 130 -16.73 8.23 5.17
N THR A 131 -17.14 7.69 6.32
CA THR A 131 -16.27 7.40 7.46
C THR A 131 -16.04 5.90 7.59
N PHE A 132 -14.78 5.49 7.54
CA PHE A 132 -14.33 4.12 7.70
C PHE A 132 -13.82 3.89 9.13
N GLU A 133 -14.51 3.04 9.87
CA GLU A 133 -14.17 2.67 11.24
C GLU A 133 -13.55 1.26 11.29
N TRP A 134 -12.24 1.17 11.06
CA TRP A 134 -11.51 -0.11 11.04
C TRP A 134 -10.90 -0.51 12.40
N GLY A 135 -11.02 0.33 13.41
CA GLY A 135 -10.50 0.06 14.75
C GLY A 135 -11.32 -0.98 15.52
N THR A 136 -10.73 -1.50 16.58
CA THR A 136 -11.37 -2.49 17.44
C THR A 136 -12.48 -1.82 18.25
N LYS A 137 -13.73 -2.21 18.06
CA LYS A 137 -14.83 -1.85 18.97
C LYS A 137 -14.95 -2.93 20.05
N GLY A 138 -14.28 -2.75 21.19
CA GLY A 138 -14.43 -3.65 22.35
C GLY A 138 -13.99 -5.10 22.08
N LYS A 139 -14.18 -5.98 23.08
CA LYS A 139 -13.64 -7.36 23.12
C LYS A 139 -14.26 -8.36 22.13
N ASP A 140 -15.16 -7.93 21.24
CA ASP A 140 -16.05 -8.83 20.50
C ASP A 140 -15.76 -8.96 19.00
N GLN A 141 -14.69 -8.35 18.47
CA GLN A 141 -14.25 -8.64 17.11
C GLN A 141 -13.57 -10.02 17.07
N LYS A 142 -14.33 -11.06 16.71
CA LYS A 142 -13.73 -12.29 16.16
C LYS A 142 -12.85 -11.86 14.98
N PRO A 143 -11.59 -12.34 14.88
CA PRO A 143 -10.75 -12.06 13.71
C PRO A 143 -11.42 -12.69 12.47
N GLY A 144 -12.24 -11.88 11.80
CA GLY A 144 -12.86 -12.19 10.53
C GLY A 144 -11.86 -11.88 9.42
N SER A 145 -11.66 -12.87 8.55
CA SER A 145 -10.62 -12.99 7.52
C SER A 145 -10.67 -11.96 6.36
N SER A 146 -11.31 -10.79 6.54
CA SER A 146 -11.48 -9.79 5.48
C SER A 146 -10.56 -8.59 5.67
N ILE A 147 -9.76 -8.27 4.64
CA ILE A 147 -8.94 -7.06 4.61
C ILE A 147 -9.87 -5.84 4.57
N HIS A 148 -9.74 -4.96 5.56
CA HIS A 148 -10.42 -3.66 5.54
C HIS A 148 -9.69 -2.75 4.57
N CYS A 149 -10.37 -2.29 3.53
CA CYS A 149 -9.79 -1.36 2.57
C CYS A 149 -10.80 -0.31 2.06
N ALA A 150 -10.27 0.79 1.54
CA ALA A 150 -11.01 1.83 0.85
C ALA A 150 -10.25 2.25 -0.41
N ALA A 151 -10.95 2.39 -1.52
CA ALA A 151 -10.43 2.94 -2.76
C ALA A 151 -11.22 4.19 -3.14
N PHE A 152 -10.53 5.25 -3.54
CA PHE A 152 -11.12 6.56 -3.82
C PHE A 152 -10.29 7.33 -4.86
N TYR A 153 -10.92 8.31 -5.50
CA TYR A 153 -10.28 9.15 -6.51
C TYR A 153 -9.27 10.12 -5.90
N SER A 154 -8.26 10.50 -6.66
CA SER A 154 -7.15 11.33 -6.16
C SER A 154 -7.55 12.77 -5.82
N ASP A 155 -8.69 13.23 -6.31
CA ASP A 155 -9.28 14.53 -6.02
C ASP A 155 -10.20 14.53 -4.78
N CYS A 156 -10.39 13.38 -4.12
CA CYS A 156 -11.11 13.32 -2.86
C CYS A 156 -10.27 13.93 -1.72
N GLU A 157 -10.89 14.83 -0.96
CA GLU A 157 -10.34 15.25 0.33
C GLU A 157 -10.45 14.08 1.31
N HIS A 158 -9.40 13.84 2.07
CA HIS A 158 -9.39 12.76 3.05
C HIS A 158 -8.54 13.09 4.25
N GLY A 159 -8.81 12.42 5.37
CA GLY A 159 -8.14 12.67 6.64
C GLY A 159 -8.27 11.51 7.61
N ILE A 160 -7.49 11.57 8.68
CA ILE A 160 -7.50 10.58 9.75
C ILE A 160 -7.71 11.30 11.07
N LEU A 161 -8.77 10.91 11.77
CA LEU A 161 -9.02 11.38 13.14
C LEU A 161 -7.94 10.86 14.10
N GLU A 162 -7.97 11.38 15.31
CA GLU A 162 -6.99 11.05 16.33
C GLU A 162 -7.06 9.57 16.75
N VAL A 163 -5.90 8.90 16.77
CA VAL A 163 -5.72 7.58 17.38
C VAL A 163 -5.45 7.78 18.87
N THR A 164 -6.37 7.32 19.71
CA THR A 164 -6.30 7.50 21.17
C THR A 164 -5.70 6.29 21.89
N GLU A 165 -5.75 5.10 21.27
CA GLU A 165 -5.14 3.88 21.79
C GLU A 165 -4.53 3.04 20.67
N GLY A 166 -3.40 2.38 20.93
CA GLY A 166 -2.79 1.43 20.01
C GLY A 166 -2.10 2.08 18.80
N HIS A 167 -2.07 1.35 17.69
CA HIS A 167 -1.37 1.77 16.47
C HIS A 167 -2.24 1.46 15.25
N ARG A 168 -2.63 2.48 14.50
CA ARG A 168 -3.29 2.30 13.21
C ARG A 168 -2.23 2.15 12.13
N ILE A 169 -2.16 0.97 11.50
CA ILE A 169 -1.18 0.66 10.46
C ILE A 169 -1.89 0.43 9.14
N THR A 170 -1.44 1.12 8.08
CA THR A 170 -2.04 1.03 6.74
C THR A 170 -1.00 0.91 5.65
N LEU A 171 -1.33 0.15 4.61
CA LEU A 171 -0.66 0.14 3.32
C LEU A 171 -1.41 1.06 2.36
N THR A 172 -0.67 1.89 1.64
CA THR A 172 -1.19 2.77 0.59
C THR A 172 -0.67 2.30 -0.76
N CYS A 173 -1.58 2.03 -1.69
CA CYS A 173 -1.27 1.80 -3.09
C CYS A 173 -1.77 2.96 -3.95
N ASN A 174 -0.99 3.37 -4.93
CA ASN A 174 -1.44 4.25 -5.99
C ASN A 174 -2.21 3.44 -7.03
N LEU A 175 -3.29 4.00 -7.55
CA LEU A 175 -4.11 3.38 -8.60
C LEU A 175 -3.89 4.13 -9.91
N TYR A 176 -3.48 3.40 -10.94
CA TYR A 176 -3.19 3.94 -12.27
C TYR A 176 -4.06 3.31 -13.35
N TYR A 177 -4.41 4.10 -14.35
CA TYR A 177 -4.93 3.57 -15.61
C TYR A 177 -3.80 2.90 -16.40
N THR A 178 -4.08 1.71 -16.95
CA THR A 178 -3.18 1.01 -17.87
C THR A 178 -3.83 0.80 -19.23
N PRO A 179 -3.07 0.85 -20.34
CA PRO A 179 -3.54 0.33 -21.61
C PRO A 179 -3.63 -1.19 -21.49
N GLY A 180 -4.84 -1.75 -21.49
CA GLY A 180 -5.11 -3.18 -21.34
C GLY A 180 -5.29 -3.64 -19.89
N VAL A 181 -6.01 -4.77 -19.74
CA VAL A 181 -6.11 -5.52 -18.48
C VAL A 181 -4.73 -6.11 -18.15
N GLY A 182 -4.13 -5.68 -17.05
CA GLY A 182 -2.91 -6.30 -16.50
C GLY A 182 -1.58 -5.96 -17.19
N ASP A 183 -1.44 -4.79 -17.84
CA ASP A 183 -0.22 -4.40 -18.58
C ASP A 183 0.05 -5.29 -19.83
N LEU A 184 -0.88 -6.18 -20.18
CA LEU A 184 -0.71 -7.18 -21.24
C LEU A 184 -0.98 -6.67 -22.67
N ALA A 185 -1.40 -5.41 -22.84
CA ALA A 185 -1.59 -4.83 -24.17
C ALA A 185 -0.25 -4.41 -24.81
N GLY A 186 0.56 -5.40 -25.18
CA GLY A 186 1.59 -5.30 -26.21
C GLY A 186 2.87 -4.53 -25.89
N ASN A 187 3.02 -3.94 -24.70
CA ASN A 187 4.15 -3.07 -24.36
C ASN A 187 4.73 -3.33 -22.95
N SER A 188 4.68 -4.56 -22.42
CA SER A 188 5.23 -4.82 -21.07
C SER A 188 6.72 -5.19 -21.12
N PRO A 189 7.65 -4.28 -20.76
CA PRO A 189 9.04 -4.66 -20.52
C PRO A 189 9.19 -5.69 -19.39
N ALA A 190 8.15 -5.90 -18.56
CA ALA A 190 8.14 -6.92 -17.51
C ALA A 190 8.18 -8.36 -18.06
N MET A 191 7.83 -8.60 -19.33
CA MET A 191 8.04 -9.90 -20.00
C MET A 191 9.51 -10.15 -20.35
N GLU A 192 10.33 -9.12 -20.47
CA GLU A 192 11.77 -9.30 -20.61
C GLU A 192 12.38 -9.52 -19.22
N ILE A 193 12.53 -10.78 -18.82
CA ILE A 193 13.11 -11.20 -17.53
C ILE A 193 14.40 -10.44 -17.20
N LYS A 194 15.22 -10.09 -18.21
CA LYS A 194 16.48 -9.36 -18.05
C LYS A 194 16.35 -7.92 -17.53
N THR A 195 15.18 -7.30 -17.71
CA THR A 195 14.90 -5.93 -17.26
C THR A 195 14.50 -5.88 -15.79
N LEU A 196 14.00 -7.00 -15.25
CA LEU A 196 13.57 -7.12 -13.86
C LEU A 196 14.72 -6.86 -12.89
N SER A 197 14.47 -6.01 -11.90
CA SER A 197 15.44 -5.74 -10.83
C SER A 197 15.88 -7.00 -10.10
N LEU A 198 14.95 -7.96 -9.92
CA LEU A 198 15.25 -9.27 -9.34
C LEU A 198 16.26 -10.06 -10.18
N TYR A 199 16.11 -10.09 -11.51
CA TYR A 199 17.07 -10.76 -12.38
C TYR A 199 18.45 -10.12 -12.28
N LYS A 200 18.54 -8.79 -12.27
CA LYS A 200 19.82 -8.07 -12.11
C LYS A 200 20.47 -8.36 -10.76
N GLN A 201 19.69 -8.42 -9.69
CA GLN A 201 20.16 -8.77 -8.35
C GLN A 201 20.64 -10.23 -8.27
N ILE A 202 19.88 -11.19 -8.81
CA ILE A 202 20.28 -12.59 -8.88
C ILE A 202 21.55 -12.75 -9.73
N GLN A 203 21.65 -12.07 -10.87
CA GLN A 203 22.86 -12.10 -11.70
C GLN A 203 24.08 -11.49 -11.01
N ALA A 204 23.91 -10.42 -10.24
CA ALA A 204 24.98 -9.84 -9.44
C ALA A 204 25.41 -10.81 -8.33
N PHE A 205 24.45 -11.44 -7.64
CA PHE A 205 24.69 -12.45 -6.61
C PHE A 205 25.44 -13.68 -7.15
N LEU A 206 25.00 -14.22 -8.30
CA LEU A 206 25.63 -15.38 -8.94
C LEU A 206 27.05 -15.11 -9.45
N LYS A 207 27.42 -13.83 -9.66
CA LYS A 207 28.76 -13.41 -10.08
C LYS A 207 29.71 -13.15 -8.90
N ASP A 208 29.21 -13.17 -7.67
CA ASP A 208 30.03 -13.00 -6.49
C ASP A 208 30.71 -14.32 -6.11
N SER A 209 31.98 -14.46 -6.53
CA SER A 209 32.81 -15.64 -6.31
C SER A 209 33.07 -15.94 -4.82
N HIS A 210 32.92 -14.96 -3.92
CA HIS A 210 33.17 -15.15 -2.50
C HIS A 210 32.03 -15.90 -1.80
N LEU A 211 30.79 -15.74 -2.26
CA LEU A 211 29.61 -16.39 -1.66
C LEU A 211 29.44 -17.86 -2.10
N LEU A 212 29.98 -18.23 -3.26
CA LEU A 212 29.99 -19.62 -3.74
C LEU A 212 30.93 -20.53 -2.90
N SER A 213 31.81 -19.95 -2.07
CA SER A 213 32.69 -20.69 -1.17
C SER A 213 32.08 -21.05 0.19
N PHE A 214 30.98 -20.37 0.58
CA PHE A 214 30.19 -20.71 1.76
C PHE A 214 28.97 -21.50 1.31
N GLY A 215 29.04 -22.82 1.45
CA GLY A 215 28.10 -23.79 0.90
C GLY A 215 26.62 -23.45 1.09
N MET A 216 25.99 -22.99 0.02
CA MET A 216 24.57 -23.15 -0.21
C MET A 216 24.37 -24.41 -1.04
N TYR A 217 23.99 -25.50 -0.36
CA TYR A 217 23.34 -26.64 -0.99
C TYR A 217 21.99 -26.15 -1.55
N PHE A 218 21.99 -25.60 -2.77
CA PHE A 218 20.81 -25.75 -3.60
C PHE A 218 20.67 -27.25 -3.86
N LEU A 219 19.53 -27.81 -3.45
CA LEU A 219 19.10 -29.15 -3.83
C LEU A 219 19.14 -29.25 -5.36
N THR A 220 20.28 -29.70 -5.87
CA THR A 220 20.36 -30.38 -7.14
C THR A 220 19.66 -31.72 -6.96
N ASN A 221 18.76 -32.02 -7.90
CA ASN A 221 17.96 -33.25 -8.03
C ASN A 221 16.63 -33.31 -7.27
N ALA A 222 15.55 -32.95 -7.97
CA ALA A 222 14.28 -33.67 -7.88
C ALA A 222 13.57 -33.65 -9.25
N THR A 223 13.98 -34.60 -10.07
CA THR A 223 13.17 -35.51 -10.91
C THR A 223 11.70 -35.16 -11.18
N TRP A 224 11.36 -35.17 -12.47
CA TRP A 224 10.01 -35.25 -13.03
C TRP A 224 9.14 -36.34 -12.39
N ILE A 225 7.86 -36.07 -12.15
CA ILE A 225 6.82 -37.09 -11.98
C ILE A 225 5.56 -36.64 -12.75
N ARG A 226 5.16 -37.53 -13.69
CA ARG A 226 4.05 -37.54 -14.67
C ARG A 226 3.14 -36.33 -14.85
#